data_AF-A0A7S3DTG5-F1
#
_entry.id   AF-A0A7S3DTG5-F1
#
_cell.length_a   1.000
_cell.length_b   1.000
_cell.length_c   1.000
_cell.angle_alpha   90.00
_cell.angle_beta   90.00
_cell.angle_gamma   90.00
#
_symmetry.space_group_name_H-M   'P 1'
#
loop_
_entity.id
_entity.type
_entity.pdbx_description
1 polymer ?
#
loop_
_entity_poly.entity_id
_entity_poly.type
_entity_poly.pdbx_seq_one_letter_code
_entity_poly.pdbx_strand_id
1 'polypeptide(L)'
;MNPRFSPFVLALFLTRTFRTVAFAPNKNLSCHLNPSTSYKRRAAALHMSSTETYMDLLSKAASDATGKTIELKPASGGGYSGGGGASTSAVVDQHGKKYFVKAAAAGYDMLKAEYLGIKEMFDSHTVRVPEPIAFGKHQSRAFVIFEYLEFTGSGSQFELGQKVAQMHRSFSEKGFGFHVDNTCGATPQPNAWVDDWADFWDTHRLGHMLRLTGGAGLSKDKVEELRKKTREL
;
A
#
# COMPACT_ATOMS: atom_id res chain seq x y z
N MET A 1 -31.30 -2.14 3.36
CA MET A 1 -30.18 -1.56 2.58
C MET A 1 -28.89 -2.06 3.22
N ASN A 2 -28.18 -2.99 2.57
CA ASN A 2 -26.90 -3.47 3.10
C ASN A 2 -25.90 -2.30 3.15
N PRO A 3 -25.24 -2.04 4.29
CA PRO A 3 -24.20 -1.04 4.34
C PRO A 3 -23.05 -1.52 3.44
N ARG A 4 -22.83 -0.80 2.35
CA ARG A 4 -21.64 -0.96 1.51
C ARG A 4 -20.45 -0.61 2.40
N PHE A 5 -19.48 -1.51 2.57
CA PHE A 5 -18.30 -1.25 3.39
C PHE A 5 -17.11 -0.81 2.55
N SER A 6 -16.13 -0.23 3.25
CA SER A 6 -14.95 0.37 2.66
C SER A 6 -13.92 -0.68 2.24
N PRO A 7 -13.28 -0.55 1.05
CA PRO A 7 -12.16 -1.40 0.66
C PRO A 7 -10.94 -1.23 1.58
N PHE A 8 -10.93 -0.22 2.47
CA PHE A 8 -9.81 0.08 3.37
C PHE A 8 -9.69 -0.85 4.59
N VAL A 9 -10.75 -1.62 4.92
CA VAL A 9 -10.67 -2.64 5.98
C VAL A 9 -9.62 -3.73 5.65
N LEU A 10 -9.21 -3.79 4.39
CA LEU A 10 -8.19 -4.70 3.88
C LEU A 10 -6.76 -4.15 3.90
N ALA A 11 -6.58 -2.84 3.90
CA ALA A 11 -5.27 -2.20 3.83
C ALA A 11 -4.62 -2.00 5.21
N LEU A 12 -5.39 -2.12 6.30
CA LEU A 12 -4.89 -1.92 7.67
C LEU A 12 -3.94 -3.02 8.20
N PHE A 13 -3.67 -4.07 7.41
CA PHE A 13 -2.66 -5.08 7.73
C PHE A 13 -1.38 -4.95 6.88
N LEU A 14 -1.13 -3.79 6.28
CA LEU A 14 0.10 -3.53 5.54
C LEU A 14 1.27 -3.19 6.49
N THR A 15 2.04 -4.25 6.76
CA THR A 15 3.46 -4.23 7.13
C THR A 15 3.80 -3.74 8.54
N ARG A 16 4.41 -4.64 9.31
CA ARG A 16 5.06 -4.47 10.62
C ARG A 16 6.24 -3.47 10.60
N THR A 17 6.35 -2.63 9.57
CA THR A 17 7.45 -1.67 9.35
C THR A 17 7.03 -0.24 9.67
N PHE A 18 5.73 0.05 9.76
CA PHE A 18 5.23 1.32 10.27
C PHE A 18 4.69 1.12 11.68
N ARG A 19 5.56 1.33 12.67
CA ARG A 19 5.12 1.51 14.05
C ARG A 19 4.21 2.74 14.05
N THR A 20 2.95 2.51 14.41
CA THR A 20 1.89 3.50 14.63
C THR A 20 2.39 4.68 15.46
N VAL A 21 2.12 5.93 15.05
CA VAL A 21 1.31 6.95 15.77
C VAL A 21 1.22 8.25 14.92
N ALA A 22 0.10 8.93 15.09
CA ALA A 22 -0.57 9.88 14.22
C ALA A 22 -0.13 11.36 14.30
N PHE A 23 -0.83 12.16 13.49
CA PHE A 23 -0.58 13.50 12.94
C PHE A 23 -0.64 14.70 13.86
N ALA A 24 0.05 15.76 13.45
CA ALA A 24 -0.16 17.14 13.90
C ALA A 24 -1.14 17.89 12.96
N PRO A 25 -1.90 18.88 13.45
CA PRO A 25 -2.93 19.55 12.68
C PRO A 25 -2.31 20.60 11.76
N ASN A 26 -2.69 20.61 10.47
CA ASN A 26 -2.48 21.80 9.64
C ASN A 26 -3.83 22.37 9.23
N LYS A 27 -4.04 23.64 9.61
CA LYS A 27 -5.21 24.44 9.24
C LYS A 27 -4.95 25.09 7.89
N ASN A 28 -6.01 25.19 7.08
CA ASN A 28 -6.11 25.86 5.77
C ASN A 28 -6.00 24.91 4.56
N LEU A 29 -7.14 24.40 4.11
CA LEU A 29 -7.39 24.24 2.67
C LEU A 29 -8.84 24.66 2.37
N SER A 30 -8.98 25.74 1.61
CA SER A 30 -10.21 26.16 0.96
C SER A 30 -10.46 25.30 -0.27
N CYS A 31 -11.74 24.98 -0.46
CA CYS A 31 -12.27 24.13 -1.50
C CYS A 31 -12.46 24.90 -2.82
N HIS A 32 -11.80 24.47 -3.88
CA HIS A 32 -12.24 24.74 -5.26
C HIS A 32 -12.13 23.45 -6.07
N LEU A 33 -13.29 22.89 -6.40
CA LEU A 33 -13.46 21.79 -7.35
C LEU A 33 -13.34 22.36 -8.77
N ASN A 34 -12.55 21.70 -9.62
CA ASN A 34 -12.68 21.87 -11.07
C ASN A 34 -12.49 20.51 -11.76
N PRO A 35 -13.35 20.10 -12.70
CA PRO A 35 -13.36 18.74 -13.22
C PRO A 35 -12.54 18.56 -14.50
N SER A 36 -12.02 17.34 -14.64
CA SER A 36 -11.62 16.64 -15.86
C SER A 36 -10.38 17.14 -16.63
N THR A 37 -9.37 16.28 -16.71
CA THR A 37 -8.55 16.18 -17.92
C THR A 37 -8.11 14.73 -18.13
N SER A 38 -8.53 14.19 -19.26
CA SER A 38 -8.20 12.85 -19.75
C SER A 38 -6.67 12.69 -19.91
N TYR A 39 -6.09 11.73 -19.20
CA TYR A 39 -4.67 11.40 -19.34
C TYR A 39 -4.51 10.17 -20.25
N LYS A 40 -4.32 10.41 -21.56
CA LYS A 40 -3.75 9.41 -22.46
C LYS A 40 -2.22 9.54 -22.40
N ARG A 41 -1.53 8.67 -21.65
CA ARG A 41 -0.08 8.50 -21.78
C ARG A 41 0.23 7.30 -22.67
N ARG A 42 0.91 7.59 -23.79
CA ARG A 42 1.54 6.60 -24.66
C ARG A 42 2.60 5.83 -23.86
N ALA A 43 2.45 4.52 -23.75
CA ALA A 43 3.52 3.63 -23.33
C ALA A 43 4.53 3.55 -24.48
N ALA A 44 5.59 4.36 -24.44
CA ALA A 44 6.75 4.17 -25.30
C ALA A 44 7.67 3.14 -24.64
N ALA A 45 7.82 1.98 -25.26
CA ALA A 45 8.82 1.01 -24.88
C ALA A 45 10.21 1.60 -25.17
N LEU A 46 10.95 1.96 -24.13
CA LEU A 46 12.32 2.43 -24.23
C LEU A 46 13.26 1.22 -24.42
N HIS A 47 13.98 1.21 -25.54
CA HIS A 47 15.19 0.41 -25.73
C HIS A 47 16.33 1.15 -25.02
N MET A 48 16.96 0.56 -23.99
CA MET A 48 17.92 1.28 -23.13
C MET A 48 19.28 0.58 -23.06
N SER A 49 20.35 1.39 -23.10
CA SER A 49 21.76 0.98 -23.12
C SER A 49 22.28 0.52 -21.75
N SER A 50 23.38 -0.23 -21.77
CA SER A 50 23.87 -1.11 -20.69
C SER A 50 24.57 -0.46 -19.48
N THR A 51 24.31 0.81 -19.13
CA THR A 51 25.03 1.50 -18.02
C THR A 51 24.16 2.42 -17.15
N GLU A 52 22.86 2.15 -16.97
CA GLU A 52 22.09 2.85 -15.93
C GLU A 52 22.26 2.18 -14.57
N THR A 53 22.64 2.96 -13.56
CA THR A 53 22.72 2.47 -12.18
C THR A 53 21.34 2.37 -11.54
N TYR A 54 21.21 1.59 -10.47
CA TYR A 54 19.95 1.52 -9.71
C TYR A 54 19.49 2.89 -9.19
N MET A 55 20.42 3.78 -8.83
CA MET A 55 20.07 5.13 -8.35
C MET A 55 19.60 6.04 -9.49
N ASP A 56 20.15 5.91 -10.69
CA ASP A 56 19.68 6.66 -11.87
C ASP A 56 18.22 6.33 -12.17
N LEU A 57 17.85 5.06 -12.01
CA LEU A 57 16.49 4.59 -12.23
C LEU A 57 15.51 5.09 -11.17
N LEU A 58 15.91 5.10 -9.89
CA LEU A 58 15.10 5.70 -8.83
C LEU A 58 14.91 7.20 -9.07
N SER A 59 16.00 7.90 -9.46
CA SER A 59 15.99 9.32 -9.80
C SER A 59 15.06 9.62 -10.97
N LYS A 60 15.15 8.83 -12.04
CA LYS A 60 14.27 8.92 -13.20
C LYS A 60 12.82 8.67 -12.83
N ALA A 61 12.53 7.61 -12.08
CA ALA A 61 11.16 7.28 -11.67
C ALA A 61 10.53 8.38 -10.80
N ALA A 62 11.29 8.92 -9.83
CA ALA A 62 10.84 10.05 -9.02
C ALA A 62 10.64 11.32 -9.87
N SER A 63 11.54 11.57 -10.83
CA SER A 63 11.44 12.73 -11.72
C SER A 63 10.21 12.67 -12.62
N ASP A 64 9.99 11.51 -13.27
CA ASP A 64 8.85 11.28 -14.14
C ASP A 64 7.50 11.37 -13.41
N ALA A 65 7.48 10.96 -12.13
CA ALA A 65 6.28 11.02 -11.29
C ALA A 65 5.97 12.43 -10.79
N THR A 66 6.99 13.21 -10.44
CA THR A 66 6.81 14.55 -9.86
C THR A 66 6.83 15.68 -10.89
N GLY A 67 7.28 15.42 -12.12
CA GLY A 67 7.50 16.44 -13.15
C GLY A 67 8.66 17.38 -12.84
N LYS A 68 9.52 17.03 -11.87
CA LYS A 68 10.69 17.81 -11.45
C LYS A 68 11.95 16.99 -11.64
N THR A 69 13.09 17.63 -11.88
CA THR A 69 14.38 16.94 -11.88
C THR A 69 14.75 16.56 -10.44
N ILE A 70 14.82 15.26 -10.16
CA ILE A 70 15.21 14.71 -8.86
C ILE A 70 16.41 13.78 -9.08
N GLU A 71 17.52 14.09 -8.43
CA GLU A 71 18.72 13.26 -8.38
C GLU A 71 18.86 12.64 -7.00
N LEU A 72 18.61 11.33 -6.89
CA LEU A 72 18.63 10.61 -5.63
C LEU A 72 20.02 10.03 -5.34
N LYS A 73 20.46 10.17 -4.10
CA LYS A 73 21.69 9.58 -3.54
C LYS A 73 21.37 8.76 -2.30
N PRO A 74 22.15 7.71 -1.98
CA PRO A 74 21.97 6.99 -0.72
C PRO A 74 22.10 7.95 0.47
N ALA A 75 21.18 7.87 1.43
CA ALA A 75 21.34 8.61 2.68
C ALA A 75 22.34 7.88 3.60
N SER A 76 23.17 8.63 4.32
CA SER A 76 24.06 8.07 5.34
C SER A 76 23.27 7.40 6.46
N GLY A 77 23.58 6.12 6.76
CA GLY A 77 23.08 5.41 7.96
C GLY A 77 21.68 4.79 7.89
N GLY A 78 21.10 4.55 6.70
CA GLY A 78 19.65 4.29 6.56
C GLY A 78 19.20 2.90 6.10
N GLY A 79 20.02 1.85 6.18
CA GLY A 79 19.61 0.49 5.78
C GLY A 79 18.92 -0.26 6.92
N TYR A 80 17.66 -0.65 6.73
CA TYR A 80 16.96 -1.55 7.65
C TYR A 80 16.47 -2.79 6.89
N SER A 81 16.46 -3.95 7.54
CA SER A 81 15.76 -5.13 7.01
C SER A 81 14.25 -4.90 7.12
N GLY A 82 13.55 -4.87 6.00
CA GLY A 82 12.09 -4.84 5.99
C GLY A 82 11.51 -6.23 6.28
N GLY A 83 10.33 -6.27 6.89
CA GLY A 83 9.55 -7.51 6.99
C GLY A 83 8.95 -7.89 5.63
N GLY A 84 8.81 -9.19 5.34
CA GLY A 84 8.14 -9.68 4.13
C GLY A 84 9.02 -9.80 2.88
N GLY A 85 10.34 -9.93 3.02
CA GLY A 85 11.25 -10.18 1.89
C GLY A 85 11.67 -8.94 1.10
N ALA A 86 11.34 -7.74 1.58
CA ALA A 86 11.82 -6.48 1.04
C ALA A 86 12.89 -5.84 1.96
N SER A 87 13.94 -5.28 1.37
CA SER A 87 14.87 -4.38 2.06
C SER A 87 14.31 -2.95 2.07
N THR A 88 14.61 -2.17 3.10
CA THR A 88 14.23 -0.75 3.16
C THR A 88 15.45 0.16 3.28
N SER A 89 15.35 1.35 2.70
CA SER A 89 16.42 2.34 2.70
C SER A 89 15.88 3.76 2.63
N ALA A 90 16.62 4.71 3.19
CA ALA A 90 16.44 6.13 2.92
C ALA A 90 17.36 6.59 1.78
N VAL A 91 16.83 7.43 0.89
CA VAL A 91 17.59 8.14 -0.13
C VAL A 91 17.29 9.64 -0.03
N VAL A 92 18.18 10.48 -0.52
CA VAL A 92 18.10 11.93 -0.40
C VAL A 92 18.27 12.57 -1.76
N ASP A 93 17.51 13.63 -2.05
CA ASP A 93 17.68 14.41 -3.28
C ASP A 93 18.78 15.48 -3.16
N GLN A 94 19.04 16.19 -4.26
CA GLN A 94 20.00 17.28 -4.32
C GLN A 94 19.69 18.48 -3.40
N HIS A 95 18.49 18.54 -2.82
CA HIS A 95 18.03 19.60 -1.91
C HIS A 95 17.96 19.13 -0.45
N GLY A 96 18.39 17.90 -0.15
CA GLY A 96 18.34 17.34 1.20
C GLY A 96 16.99 16.74 1.58
N LYS A 97 16.00 16.67 0.68
CA LYS A 97 14.72 16.02 0.94
C LYS A 97 14.91 14.51 0.93
N LYS A 98 14.41 13.83 1.97
CA LYS A 98 14.48 12.38 2.11
C LYS A 98 13.30 11.68 1.47
N TYR A 99 13.55 10.47 0.99
CA TYR A 99 12.59 9.54 0.42
C TYR A 99 12.79 8.17 1.03
N PHE A 100 11.71 7.43 1.22
CA PHE A 100 11.73 6.07 1.72
C PHE A 100 11.58 5.10 0.56
N VAL A 101 12.50 4.14 0.44
CA VAL A 101 12.51 3.15 -0.65
C VAL A 101 12.40 1.76 -0.05
N LYS A 102 11.46 0.96 -0.55
CA LYS A 102 11.48 -0.50 -0.38
C LYS A 102 11.93 -1.15 -1.68
N ALA A 103 12.66 -2.25 -1.58
CA ALA A 103 13.11 -3.02 -2.73
C ALA A 103 13.08 -4.53 -2.46
N ALA A 104 12.80 -5.32 -3.50
CA ALA A 104 12.70 -6.79 -3.41
C ALA A 104 13.15 -7.45 -4.73
N ALA A 105 13.84 -8.58 -4.67
CA ALA A 105 14.35 -9.26 -5.87
C ALA A 105 13.22 -9.81 -6.78
N ALA A 106 12.21 -10.45 -6.19
CA ALA A 106 11.07 -11.02 -6.92
C ALA A 106 9.72 -10.49 -6.41
N GLY A 107 9.68 -9.21 -6.00
CA GLY A 107 8.54 -8.63 -5.29
C GLY A 107 7.78 -7.54 -6.05
N TYR A 108 7.72 -7.59 -7.39
CA TYR A 108 7.08 -6.53 -8.17
C TYR A 108 5.59 -6.37 -7.83
N ASP A 109 4.81 -7.46 -7.87
CA ASP A 109 3.38 -7.39 -7.58
C ASP A 109 3.10 -7.03 -6.13
N MET A 110 3.92 -7.52 -5.19
CA MET A 110 3.86 -7.14 -3.77
C MET A 110 4.07 -5.63 -3.57
N LEU A 111 5.14 -5.05 -4.13
CA LEU A 111 5.43 -3.62 -3.97
C LEU A 111 4.47 -2.74 -4.77
N LYS A 112 3.98 -3.20 -5.93
CA LYS A 112 2.90 -2.56 -6.68
C LYS A 112 1.61 -2.51 -5.86
N ALA A 113 1.24 -3.62 -5.23
CA ALA A 113 0.05 -3.68 -4.38
C ALA A 113 0.18 -2.78 -3.15
N GLU A 114 1.36 -2.72 -2.54
CA GLU A 114 1.64 -1.77 -1.45
C GLU A 114 1.51 -0.31 -1.92
N TYR A 115 2.10 0.04 -3.07
CA TYR A 115 1.96 1.38 -3.66
C TYR A 115 0.49 1.75 -3.89
N LEU A 116 -0.28 0.85 -4.52
CA LEU A 116 -1.68 1.10 -4.85
C LEU A 116 -2.55 1.21 -3.59
N GLY A 117 -2.32 0.38 -2.57
CA GLY A 117 -3.03 0.48 -1.30
C GLY A 117 -2.74 1.80 -0.57
N ILE A 118 -1.47 2.20 -0.47
CA ILE A 118 -1.08 3.49 0.12
C ILE A 118 -1.65 4.65 -0.70
N LYS A 119 -1.69 4.53 -2.03
CA LYS A 119 -2.26 5.55 -2.91
C LYS A 119 -3.74 5.78 -2.69
N GLU A 120 -4.54 4.73 -2.59
CA GLU A 120 -5.97 4.86 -2.27
C GLU A 120 -6.17 5.52 -0.90
N MET A 121 -5.34 5.19 0.10
CA MET A 121 -5.40 5.83 1.41
C MET A 121 -4.98 7.31 1.34
N PHE A 122 -3.97 7.65 0.55
CA PHE A 122 -3.50 9.03 0.36
C PHE A 122 -4.57 9.88 -0.32
N ASP A 123 -5.18 9.37 -1.38
CA ASP A 123 -6.23 10.03 -2.15
C ASP A 123 -7.55 10.18 -1.35
N SER A 124 -7.72 9.42 -0.26
CA SER A 124 -8.87 9.61 0.66
C SER A 124 -8.81 10.94 1.42
N HIS A 125 -7.62 11.54 1.59
CA HIS A 125 -7.39 12.76 2.37
C HIS A 125 -7.91 12.70 3.83
N THR A 126 -7.88 11.51 4.45
CA THR A 126 -8.42 11.28 5.81
C THR A 126 -7.33 11.12 6.87
N VAL A 127 -6.82 9.90 7.06
CA VAL A 127 -5.62 9.59 7.82
C VAL A 127 -4.42 9.83 6.94
N ARG A 128 -3.38 10.42 7.52
CA ARG A 128 -2.21 10.74 6.74
C ARG A 128 -1.31 9.49 6.66
N VAL A 129 -0.82 9.27 5.45
CA VAL A 129 0.03 8.16 5.02
C VAL A 129 1.18 8.78 4.21
N PRO A 130 2.32 8.10 4.05
CA PRO A 130 3.38 8.67 3.22
C PRO A 130 2.87 8.88 1.79
N GLU A 131 3.26 10.00 1.17
CA GLU A 131 2.91 10.26 -0.23
C GLU A 131 3.49 9.14 -1.13
N PRO A 132 2.67 8.52 -1.99
CA PRO A 132 3.12 7.52 -2.97
C PRO A 132 3.76 8.22 -4.17
N ILE A 133 5.08 8.03 -4.36
CA ILE A 133 5.82 8.77 -5.38
C ILE A 133 5.93 7.93 -6.65
N ALA A 134 6.58 6.77 -6.59
CA ALA A 134 6.77 5.92 -7.76
C ALA A 134 6.94 4.45 -7.37
N PHE A 135 6.71 3.54 -8.30
CA PHE A 135 7.08 2.13 -8.16
C PHE A 135 7.55 1.60 -9.51
N GLY A 136 8.33 0.52 -9.50
CA GLY A 136 8.90 -0.02 -10.73
C GLY A 136 9.74 -1.26 -10.50
N LYS A 137 10.44 -1.67 -11.56
CA LYS A 137 11.45 -2.71 -11.50
C LYS A 137 12.59 -2.41 -12.45
N HIS A 138 13.77 -2.88 -12.08
CA HIS A 138 14.94 -2.92 -12.94
C HIS A 138 15.56 -4.31 -12.85
N GLN A 139 15.72 -4.98 -13.99
CA GLN A 139 16.16 -6.37 -14.04
C GLN A 139 15.34 -7.24 -13.07
N SER A 140 16.01 -7.93 -12.15
CA SER A 140 15.42 -8.76 -11.10
C SER A 140 15.29 -8.00 -9.77
N ARG A 141 15.00 -6.70 -9.77
CA ARG A 141 14.77 -5.93 -8.54
C ARG A 141 13.62 -4.96 -8.71
N ALA A 142 12.55 -5.19 -7.96
CA ALA A 142 11.42 -4.27 -7.83
C ALA A 142 11.72 -3.21 -6.76
N PHE A 143 11.08 -2.04 -6.89
CA PHE A 143 11.15 -0.95 -5.94
C PHE A 143 9.83 -0.20 -5.81
N VAL A 144 9.66 0.49 -4.68
CA VAL A 144 8.65 1.52 -4.46
C VAL A 144 9.28 2.67 -3.67
N ILE A 145 8.93 3.89 -4.05
CA ILE A 145 9.38 5.16 -3.47
C ILE A 145 8.18 5.85 -2.82
N PHE A 146 8.35 6.18 -1.56
CA PHE A 146 7.41 6.93 -0.76
C PHE A 146 8.08 8.18 -0.18
N GLU A 147 7.26 9.13 0.25
CA GLU A 147 7.73 10.17 1.17
C GLU A 147 8.40 9.56 2.40
N TYR A 148 9.52 10.14 2.81
CA TYR A 148 10.13 9.81 4.09
C TYR A 148 9.42 10.57 5.22
N LEU A 149 8.78 9.84 6.14
CA LEU A 149 8.17 10.41 7.32
C LEU A 149 9.20 10.45 8.46
N GLU A 150 9.48 11.64 8.98
CA GLU A 150 10.22 11.79 10.23
C GLU A 150 9.26 11.57 11.40
N PHE A 151 9.41 10.44 12.08
CA PHE A 151 8.64 10.13 13.27
C PHE A 151 9.21 10.89 14.46
N THR A 152 8.56 11.99 14.85
CA THR A 152 8.92 12.79 16.01
C THR A 152 7.73 12.88 16.98
N GLY A 153 7.97 12.69 18.27
CA GLY A 153 6.98 12.92 19.33
C GLY A 153 5.97 11.79 19.55
N SER A 154 4.92 12.11 20.30
CA SER A 154 3.74 11.26 20.52
C SER A 154 2.51 11.92 19.90
N GLY A 155 1.61 11.12 19.32
CA GLY A 155 0.38 11.58 18.68
C GLY A 155 -0.88 11.10 19.43
N SER A 156 -2.03 11.64 19.04
CA SER A 156 -3.32 11.39 19.70
C SER A 156 -4.02 10.15 19.15
N GLN A 157 -4.28 9.16 20.04
CA GLN A 157 -5.10 7.99 19.70
C GLN A 157 -6.54 8.36 19.36
N PHE A 158 -7.07 9.40 20.00
CA PHE A 158 -8.41 9.90 19.72
C PHE A 158 -8.51 10.45 18.29
N GLU A 159 -7.56 11.28 17.88
CA GLU A 159 -7.51 11.82 16.52
C GLU A 159 -7.28 10.71 15.49
N LEU A 160 -6.40 9.74 15.78
CA LEU A 160 -6.20 8.58 14.93
C LEU A 160 -7.51 7.83 14.70
N GLY A 161 -8.28 7.56 15.76
CA GLY A 161 -9.59 6.90 15.67
C GLY A 161 -10.56 7.68 14.79
N GLN A 162 -10.61 9.01 14.94
CA GLN A 162 -11.45 9.86 14.10
C GLN A 162 -11.05 9.81 12.62
N LYS A 163 -9.74 9.85 12.32
CA LYS A 163 -9.22 9.83 10.94
C LYS A 163 -9.40 8.47 10.27
N VAL A 164 -9.17 7.37 10.99
CA VAL A 164 -9.44 6.02 10.48
C VAL A 164 -10.93 5.83 10.23
N ALA A 165 -11.80 6.31 11.13
CA ALA A 165 -13.24 6.26 10.91
C ALA A 165 -13.69 7.10 9.70
N GLN A 166 -13.05 8.24 9.43
CA GLN A 166 -13.26 9.02 8.21
C GLN A 166 -12.85 8.21 6.97
N MET A 167 -11.69 7.57 6.99
CA MET A 167 -11.21 6.73 5.89
C MET A 167 -12.20 5.61 5.55
N HIS A 168 -12.69 4.91 6.58
CA HIS A 168 -13.66 3.81 6.45
C HIS A 168 -15.04 4.24 5.91
N ARG A 169 -15.30 5.54 5.75
CA ARG A 169 -16.52 6.03 5.08
C ARG A 169 -16.36 6.21 3.57
N SER A 170 -15.22 5.84 3.01
CA SER A 170 -15.01 5.78 1.55
C SER A 170 -15.35 4.38 1.04
N PHE A 171 -16.24 4.27 0.06
CA PHE A 171 -16.82 2.99 -0.38
C PHE A 171 -16.45 2.64 -1.83
N SER A 172 -16.41 1.34 -2.13
CA SER A 172 -16.29 0.83 -3.50
C SER A 172 -17.67 0.49 -4.06
N GLU A 173 -17.90 0.79 -5.33
CA GLU A 173 -19.10 0.34 -6.05
C GLU A 173 -19.01 -1.11 -6.55
N LYS A 174 -17.81 -1.72 -6.49
CA LYS A 174 -17.54 -3.08 -6.99
C LYS A 174 -17.74 -4.19 -5.93
N GLY A 175 -18.25 -3.84 -4.75
CA GLY A 175 -18.33 -4.76 -3.62
C GLY A 175 -17.04 -4.84 -2.80
N PHE A 176 -16.79 -6.00 -2.21
CA PHE A 176 -15.67 -6.30 -1.32
C PHE A 176 -14.51 -6.88 -2.11
N GLY A 177 -13.33 -6.29 -1.95
CA GLY A 177 -12.13 -6.69 -2.67
C GLY A 177 -11.21 -5.51 -2.93
N PHE A 178 -10.27 -5.72 -3.84
CA PHE A 178 -9.35 -4.71 -4.31
C PHE A 178 -8.93 -5.02 -5.74
N HIS A 179 -8.52 -4.00 -6.49
CA HIS A 179 -8.21 -4.16 -7.91
C HIS A 179 -6.90 -4.94 -8.19
N VAL A 180 -6.15 -5.27 -7.14
CA VAL A 180 -5.00 -6.18 -7.16
C VAL A 180 -5.00 -7.06 -5.92
N ASP A 181 -4.52 -8.30 -6.08
CA ASP A 181 -4.12 -9.12 -4.94
C ASP A 181 -2.94 -8.47 -4.22
N ASN A 182 -2.87 -8.65 -2.91
CA ASN A 182 -1.80 -8.08 -2.09
C ASN A 182 -1.26 -9.14 -1.12
N THR A 183 -0.51 -8.69 -0.11
CA THR A 183 0.09 -9.56 0.90
C THR A 183 -0.07 -8.97 2.30
N CYS A 184 -0.38 -9.82 3.28
CA CYS A 184 -0.29 -9.48 4.70
C CYS A 184 1.01 -10.09 5.26
N GLY A 185 2.06 -9.27 5.35
CA GLY A 185 3.41 -9.79 5.55
C GLY A 185 3.85 -10.60 4.34
N ALA A 186 4.26 -11.85 4.53
CA ALA A 186 4.62 -12.76 3.43
C ALA A 186 3.43 -13.57 2.89
N THR A 187 2.26 -13.47 3.51
CA THR A 187 1.10 -14.28 3.15
C THR A 187 0.32 -13.61 2.01
N PRO A 188 0.09 -14.30 0.88
CA PRO A 188 -0.78 -13.80 -0.19
C PRO A 188 -2.19 -13.51 0.33
N GLN A 189 -2.82 -12.49 -0.24
CA GLN A 189 -4.19 -12.10 0.07
C GLN A 189 -4.95 -11.90 -1.24
N PRO A 190 -5.77 -12.88 -1.64
CA PRO A 190 -6.59 -12.75 -2.82
C PRO A 190 -7.68 -11.70 -2.57
N ASN A 191 -7.95 -10.87 -3.58
CA ASN A 191 -8.78 -9.67 -3.48
C ASN A 191 -9.81 -9.55 -4.60
N ALA A 192 -10.09 -10.65 -5.31
CA ALA A 192 -11.16 -10.68 -6.30
C ALA A 192 -12.47 -10.13 -5.69
N TRP A 193 -13.19 -9.35 -6.50
CA TRP A 193 -14.40 -8.66 -6.07
C TRP A 193 -15.54 -9.65 -5.80
N VAL A 194 -16.24 -9.44 -4.69
CA VAL A 194 -17.41 -10.21 -4.26
C VAL A 194 -18.43 -9.24 -3.67
N ASP A 195 -19.72 -9.41 -3.99
CA ASP A 195 -20.77 -8.47 -3.55
C ASP A 195 -21.19 -8.66 -2.08
N ASP A 196 -21.03 -9.87 -1.55
CA ASP A 196 -21.38 -10.22 -0.18
C ASP A 196 -20.15 -10.29 0.73
N TRP A 197 -20.25 -9.70 1.91
CA TRP A 197 -19.15 -9.63 2.88
C TRP A 197 -18.79 -11.01 3.44
N ALA A 198 -19.81 -11.80 3.81
CA ALA A 198 -19.60 -13.09 4.43
C ALA A 198 -18.94 -14.07 3.44
N ASP A 199 -19.37 -14.05 2.18
CA ASP A 199 -18.74 -14.82 1.10
C ASP A 199 -17.30 -14.36 0.85
N PHE A 200 -17.04 -13.05 0.84
CA PHE A 200 -15.69 -12.51 0.70
C PHE A 200 -14.79 -12.97 1.84
N TRP A 201 -15.22 -12.78 3.09
CA TRP A 201 -14.46 -13.14 4.28
C TRP A 201 -14.20 -14.65 4.37
N ASP A 202 -15.23 -15.47 4.16
CA ASP A 202 -15.10 -16.93 4.16
C ASP A 202 -14.12 -17.41 3.08
N THR A 203 -14.25 -16.92 1.85
CA THR A 203 -13.48 -17.45 0.72
C THR A 203 -12.05 -16.92 0.68
N HIS A 204 -11.90 -15.61 0.84
CA HIS A 204 -10.67 -14.86 0.58
C HIS A 204 -9.86 -14.54 1.83
N ARG A 205 -10.44 -14.69 3.03
CA ARG A 205 -9.74 -14.48 4.31
C ARG A 205 -9.63 -15.78 5.07
N LEU A 206 -10.66 -16.14 5.83
CA LEU A 206 -10.61 -17.29 6.75
C LEU A 206 -10.32 -18.60 6.01
N GLY A 207 -11.11 -18.91 4.97
CA GLY A 207 -10.94 -20.11 4.16
C GLY A 207 -9.61 -20.15 3.42
N HIS A 208 -9.07 -19.00 2.98
CA HIS A 208 -7.74 -18.94 2.39
C HIS A 208 -6.66 -19.34 3.41
N MET A 209 -6.71 -18.77 4.62
CA MET A 209 -5.77 -19.12 5.70
C MET A 209 -5.89 -20.58 6.12
N LEU A 210 -7.11 -21.12 6.21
CA LEU A 210 -7.34 -22.53 6.52
C LEU A 210 -6.76 -23.44 5.44
N ARG A 211 -6.90 -23.10 4.15
CA ARG A 211 -6.25 -23.86 3.06
C ARG A 211 -4.73 -23.82 3.16
N LEU A 212 -4.14 -22.63 3.36
CA LEU A 212 -2.68 -22.48 3.48
C LEU A 212 -2.09 -23.27 4.66
N THR A 213 -2.86 -23.40 5.74
CA THR A 213 -2.41 -24.08 6.97
C THR A 213 -2.85 -25.55 7.06
N GLY A 214 -3.46 -26.11 6.01
CA GLY A 214 -3.98 -27.48 6.05
C GLY A 214 -5.07 -27.69 7.10
N GLY A 215 -5.89 -26.67 7.36
CA GLY A 215 -6.96 -26.68 8.37
C GLY A 215 -6.49 -26.28 9.77
N ALA A 216 -5.27 -25.78 9.93
CA ALA A 216 -4.71 -25.33 11.21
C ALA A 216 -4.78 -26.39 12.34
N GLY A 217 -4.74 -27.68 11.99
CA GLY A 217 -4.88 -28.79 12.94
C GLY A 217 -6.32 -29.12 13.36
N LEU A 218 -7.33 -28.51 12.73
CA LEU A 218 -8.74 -28.81 12.95
C LEU A 218 -9.22 -30.01 12.10
N SER A 219 -10.21 -30.75 12.59
CA SER A 219 -10.91 -31.75 11.78
C SER A 219 -11.73 -31.08 10.66
N LYS A 220 -12.04 -31.83 9.60
CA LYS A 220 -12.84 -31.32 8.47
C LYS A 220 -14.20 -30.78 8.95
N ASP A 221 -14.88 -31.50 9.82
CA ASP A 221 -16.19 -31.09 10.36
C ASP A 221 -16.10 -29.77 11.14
N LYS A 222 -15.03 -29.57 11.92
CA LYS A 222 -14.81 -28.31 12.66
C LYS A 222 -14.50 -27.13 11.72
N VAL A 223 -13.75 -27.40 10.65
CA VAL A 223 -13.50 -26.39 9.60
C VAL A 223 -14.80 -25.99 8.93
N GLU A 224 -15.66 -26.95 8.59
CA GLU A 224 -16.96 -26.67 7.98
C GLU A 224 -17.90 -25.92 8.92
N GLU A 225 -17.98 -26.32 10.20
CA GLU A 225 -18.74 -25.61 11.23
C GLU A 225 -18.28 -24.15 11.37
N LEU A 226 -16.96 -23.92 11.45
CA LEU A 226 -16.38 -22.59 11.58
C LEU A 226 -16.70 -21.70 10.36
N ARG A 227 -16.61 -22.26 9.15
CA ARG A 227 -16.92 -21.53 7.91
C ARG A 227 -18.42 -21.29 7.74
N LYS A 228 -19.29 -22.13 8.31
CA LYS A 228 -20.72 -21.87 8.31
C LYS A 228 -21.07 -20.65 9.17
N LYS A 229 -20.43 -20.51 10.33
CA LYS A 229 -20.65 -19.36 11.24
C LYS A 229 -20.32 -18.00 10.62
N THR A 230 -19.43 -17.92 9.64
CA THR A 230 -19.14 -16.62 8.99
C THR A 230 -20.31 -16.09 8.18
N ARG A 231 -21.24 -16.96 7.75
CA ARG A 231 -22.46 -16.60 7.01
C ARG A 231 -23.64 -16.26 7.92
N GLU A 232 -23.46 -16.39 9.23
CA GLU A 232 -24.47 -16.07 10.25
C GLU A 232 -24.26 -14.68 10.86
N LEU A 233 -23.20 -13.96 10.43
CA LEU A 233 -22.82 -12.60 10.85
C LEU A 233 -23.52 -11.53 10.00
#